data_AF-A0A6J6RBD4-F1
#
_entry.id   AF-A0A6J6RBD4-F1
#
_cell.length_a   1.000
_cell.length_b   1.000
_cell.length_c   1.000
_cell.angle_alpha   90.00
_cell.angle_beta   90.00
_cell.angle_gamma   90.00
#
_symmetry.space_group_name_H-M   'P 1'
#
loop_
_entity.id
_entity.type
_entity.pdbx_description
1 polymer ?
#
loop_
_entity_poly.entity_id
_entity_poly.type
_entity_poly.pdbx_seq_one_letter_code
_entity_poly.pdbx_strand_id
1 'polypeptide(L)' 'MMSDLLIGKRLEEADVIVKSFSELMASKGTSAGDPEILEDAVAFAGVSKFPGRVKCALLGWMAFKDAAIQAQTNE' A
#
# COMPACT_ATOMS: atom_id res chain seq x y z
N MET A 1 5.27 -1.58 -9.59
CA MET A 1 5.20 -1.88 -8.14
C MET A 1 3.74 -1.90 -7.69
N MET A 2 3.10 -0.77 -7.33
CA MET A 2 1.70 -0.80 -6.86
C MET A 2 0.72 -1.32 -7.92
N SER A 3 0.76 -0.78 -9.15
CA SER A 3 -0.13 -1.21 -10.24
C SER A 3 -0.03 -2.71 -10.48
N ASP A 4 1.20 -3.22 -10.59
CA ASP A 4 1.46 -4.62 -10.89
C ASP A 4 0.96 -5.53 -9.76
N LEU A 5 1.11 -5.07 -8.51
CA LEU A 5 0.60 -5.80 -7.34
C LEU A 5 -0.93 -5.78 -7.22
N LEU A 6 -1.63 -4.87 -7.89
CA LEU A 6 -3.10 -4.77 -7.80
C LEU A 6 -3.82 -5.31 -9.03
N ILE A 7 -3.17 -5.40 -10.19
CA ILE A 7 -3.78 -5.91 -11.43
C ILE A 7 -4.24 -7.35 -11.23
N GLY A 8 -5.51 -7.62 -11.59
CA GLY A 8 -6.11 -8.94 -11.52
C GLY A 8 -6.57 -9.38 -10.13
N LYS A 9 -6.34 -8.58 -9.07
CA LYS A 9 -6.84 -8.85 -7.72
C LYS A 9 -8.23 -8.26 -7.51
N ARG A 10 -9.05 -8.91 -6.67
CA ARG A 10 -10.35 -8.35 -6.25
C ARG A 10 -10.15 -7.20 -5.29
N LEU A 11 -11.15 -6.33 -5.15
CA LEU A 11 -11.08 -5.17 -4.24
C LEU A 11 -10.79 -5.57 -2.78
N GLU A 12 -11.33 -6.70 -2.32
CA GLU A 12 -11.06 -7.26 -0.98
C GLU A 12 -9.57 -7.57 -0.78
N GLU A 13 -8.92 -8.18 -1.78
CA GLU A 13 -7.50 -8.52 -1.75
C GLU A 13 -6.64 -7.26 -1.83
N ALA A 14 -7.06 -6.31 -2.67
CA ALA A 14 -6.40 -5.01 -2.79
C ALA A 14 -6.44 -4.23 -1.47
N ASP A 15 -7.55 -4.27 -0.71
CA ASP A 15 -7.65 -3.60 0.59
C ASP A 15 -6.65 -4.18 1.61
N VAL A 16 -6.49 -5.51 1.64
CA VAL A 16 -5.48 -6.18 2.49
C VAL A 16 -4.07 -5.69 2.15
N ILE A 17 -3.74 -5.58 0.87
CA ILE A 17 -2.43 -5.11 0.41
C ILE A 17 -2.21 -3.64 0.78
N VAL A 18 -3.19 -2.78 0.52
CA VAL A 18 -3.14 -1.35 0.87
C VAL A 18 -2.94 -1.16 2.38
N LYS A 19 -3.65 -1.95 3.19
CA LYS A 19 -3.52 -1.92 4.65
C LYS A 19 -2.13 -2.36 5.10
N SER A 20 -1.64 -3.49 4.59
CA SER A 20 -0.30 -4.00 4.89
C SER A 20 0.80 -2.98 4.52
N PHE A 21 0.69 -2.34 3.35
CA PHE A 21 1.65 -1.31 2.94
C PHE A 21 1.58 -0.06 3.84
N SER A 22 0.36 0.34 4.25
CA SER A 22 0.17 1.47 5.17
C SER A 22 0.76 1.20 6.55
N GLU A 23 0.60 -0.02 7.07
CA GLU A 23 1.20 -0.47 8.32
C GLU A 23 2.74 -0.50 8.24
N LEU A 24 3.29 -0.98 7.12
CA LEU A 24 4.73 -0.93 6.86
C LEU A 24 5.26 0.50 6.91
N MET A 25 4.58 1.44 6.26
CA MET A 25 4.95 2.86 6.27
C MET A 25 4.82 3.50 7.67
N ALA A 26 3.85 3.07 8.46
CA ALA A 26 3.64 3.54 9.84
C ALA A 26 4.62 2.91 10.86
N SER A 27 5.30 1.82 10.49
CA SER A 27 6.17 1.06 11.40
C SER A 27 7.41 1.81 11.89
N LYS A 28 7.77 2.94 11.27
CA LYS A 28 8.99 3.71 11.60
C LYS A 28 10.28 2.89 11.53
N GLY A 29 10.32 1.88 10.65
CA GLY A 29 11.47 1.01 10.45
C GLY A 29 11.55 -0.19 11.37
N THR A 30 10.49 -0.46 12.14
CA THR A 30 10.41 -1.62 13.04
C THR A 30 9.84 -2.88 12.37
N SER A 31 9.22 -2.73 11.20
CA SER A 31 8.70 -3.84 10.40
C SER A 31 9.43 -3.93 9.06
N ALA A 32 9.66 -5.17 8.60
CA ALA A 32 10.16 -5.46 7.26
C ALA A 32 9.02 -5.61 6.23
N GLY A 33 7.77 -5.70 6.69
CA GLY A 33 6.63 -6.05 5.85
C GLY A 33 6.53 -7.56 5.61
N ASP A 34 5.38 -8.00 5.10
CA ASP A 34 5.12 -9.40 4.77
C ASP A 34 5.35 -9.63 3.26
N PRO A 35 6.36 -10.42 2.86
CA PRO A 35 6.63 -10.70 1.45
C PRO A 35 5.52 -11.46 0.73
N GLU A 36 4.69 -12.22 1.44
CA GLU A 36 3.58 -12.97 0.83
C GLU A 36 2.43 -12.04 0.40
N ILE A 37 2.29 -10.89 1.07
CA ILE A 37 1.25 -9.88 0.79
C ILE A 37 1.79 -8.77 -0.10
N LEU A 38 2.99 -8.28 0.20
CA LEU A 38 3.55 -7.09 -0.43
C LEU A 38 4.46 -7.40 -1.62
N GLU A 39 4.85 -8.66 -1.82
CA GLU A 39 5.78 -9.06 -2.89
C GLU A 39 7.00 -8.11 -2.90
N ASP A 40 7.35 -7.53 -4.04
CA ASP A 40 8.48 -6.59 -4.16
C ASP A 40 8.28 -5.27 -3.38
N ALA A 41 7.05 -4.93 -2.97
CA ALA A 41 6.77 -3.70 -2.24
C ALA A 41 7.37 -3.69 -0.82
N VAL A 42 7.82 -4.84 -0.27
CA VAL A 42 8.61 -4.89 0.98
C VAL A 42 9.92 -4.10 0.87
N ALA A 43 10.44 -3.87 -0.34
CA ALA A 43 11.62 -3.04 -0.56
C ALA A 43 11.44 -1.60 -0.02
N PHE A 44 10.19 -1.14 0.15
CA PHE A 44 9.88 0.16 0.74
C PHE A 44 10.03 0.19 2.27
N ALA A 45 10.32 -0.93 2.95
CA ALA A 45 10.54 -0.96 4.41
C ALA A 45 11.54 0.10 4.88
N GLY A 46 12.59 0.37 4.08
CA GLY A 46 13.56 1.44 4.36
C GLY A 46 12.96 2.84 4.39
N VAL A 47 11.92 3.11 3.57
CA VAL A 47 11.24 4.42 3.50
C VAL A 47 10.53 4.76 4.81
N SER A 48 10.03 3.76 5.54
CA SER A 48 9.37 3.98 6.83
C SER A 48 10.26 4.66 7.88
N LYS A 49 11.59 4.56 7.74
CA LYS A 49 12.58 5.25 8.61
C LYS A 49 12.68 6.76 8.33
N PHE A 50 12.10 7.25 7.24
CA PHE A 50 12.21 8.64 6.79
C PHE A 50 10.83 9.29 6.70
N PRO A 51 10.33 9.92 7.79
CA PRO A 51 8.99 10.52 7.83
C PRO A 51 8.68 11.47 6.66
N GLY A 52 9.67 12.23 6.19
CA GLY A 52 9.53 13.13 5.04
C GLY A 52 9.30 12.43 3.69
N ARG A 53 9.49 11.11 3.61
CA ARG A 53 9.32 10.29 2.39
C ARG A 53 8.11 9.36 2.44
N VAL A 54 7.53 9.14 3.61
CA VAL A 54 6.35 8.29 3.81
C VAL A 54 5.15 8.76 2.98
N LYS A 55 4.85 10.07 2.99
CA LYS A 55 3.73 10.61 2.20
C LYS A 55 3.91 10.39 0.70
N CYS A 56 5.13 10.56 0.20
CA CYS A 56 5.44 10.31 -1.21
C CYS A 56 5.25 8.84 -1.58
N ALA A 57 5.66 7.92 -0.70
CA ALA A 57 5.47 6.48 -0.91
C ALA A 57 4.00 6.06 -0.87
N LEU A 58 3.17 6.72 -0.06
CA LEU A 58 1.74 6.43 0.07
C LEU A 58 0.84 7.09 -0.99
N LEU A 59 1.35 8.05 -1.77
CA LEU A 59 0.52 8.87 -2.65
C LEU A 59 -0.32 8.03 -3.64
N GLY A 60 0.30 7.08 -4.33
CA GLY A 60 -0.42 6.20 -5.26
C GLY A 60 -1.45 5.30 -4.56
N TRP A 61 -1.13 4.81 -3.37
CA TRP A 61 -2.01 3.94 -2.58
C TRP A 61 -3.24 4.67 -2.06
N MET A 62 -3.09 5.92 -1.65
CA MET A 62 -4.21 6.76 -1.23
C MET A 62 -5.12 7.11 -2.40
N ALA A 63 -4.55 7.39 -3.57
CA ALA A 63 -5.31 7.61 -4.79
C ALA A 63 -6.11 6.36 -5.21
N PHE A 64 -5.51 5.17 -5.12
CA PHE A 64 -6.22 3.91 -5.36
C PHE A 64 -7.39 3.72 -4.38
N LYS A 65 -7.15 3.93 -3.08
CA LYS A 65 -8.18 3.76 -2.05
C LYS A 65 -9.37 4.71 -2.28
N ASP A 66 -9.09 5.98 -2.59
CA ASP A 66 -10.14 6.96 -2.92
C ASP A 66 -10.93 6.55 -4.15
N ALA A 67 -10.26 6.15 -5.23
CA ALA A 67 -10.91 5.67 -6.45
C ALA A 67 -11.78 4.42 -6.20
N ALA A 68 -11.32 3.48 -5.38
CA ALA A 68 -12.06 2.27 -5.01
C ALA A 68 -13.34 2.58 -4.22
N ILE A 69 -13.31 3.58 -3.34
CA ILE A 69 -14.48 4.06 -2.59
C ILE A 69 -15.47 4.75 -3.52
N GLN A 70 -14.98 5.62 -4.41
CA GLN A 70 -15.83 6.32 -5.38
C GLN A 70 -16.53 5.35 -6.33
N ALA A 71 -15.82 4.31 -6.78
CA ALA A 71 -16.39 3.27 -7.64
C ALA A 71 -17.54 2.50 -6.96
N GLN A 72 -17.45 2.25 -5.65
CA GLN A 72 -18.50 1.56 -4.88
C GLN A 72 -19.68 2.47 -4.50
N THR A 73 -19.47 3.79 -4.45
CA THR A 73 -20.51 4.75 -4.06
C THR A 73 -21.39 5.18 -5.24
N ASN A 74 -20.92 4.98 -6.48
CA ASN A 74 -21.61 5.37 -7.71
C ASN A 74 -22.51 4.27 -8.30
N GLU A 75 -22.98 3.32 -7.47
CA GLU A 75 -24.02 2.33 -7.82
C GLU A 75 -25.36 2.65 -7.15
#